data_AF-A0A7V2RSW2-F1
#
_entry.id   AF-A0A7V2RSW2-F1
#
_cell.length_a   1.000
_cell.length_b   1.000
_cell.length_c   1.000
_cell.angle_alpha   90.00
_cell.angle_beta   90.00
_cell.angle_gamma   90.00
#
_symmetry.space_group_name_H-M   'P 1'
#
loop_
_entity.id
_entity.type
_entity.pdbx_description
1 polymer ?
#
loop_
_entity_poly.entity_id
_entity_poly.type
_entity_poly.pdbx_seq_one_letter_code
_entity_poly.pdbx_strand_id
1 'polypeptide(L)'
;IPDRSEAPVDDRTLARALARFYDIGVLPDWWKLPDPGSDAAWRAIAEVLEERDPWCRGVLLLGLDAPEEALAASFARAAKHSVCRGFAVGRTIFGNAAEGWFRGELDDAGAVADMAERYRRLIALWERVQGTGGGD
;
A
#
# COMPACT_ATOMS: atom_id res chain seq x y z
N ILE A 1 -7.28 -12.45 -3.73
CA ILE A 1 -8.50 -12.15 -4.52
C ILE A 1 -8.06 -12.18 -5.97
N PRO A 2 -8.50 -13.15 -6.78
CA PRO A 2 -8.18 -13.15 -8.21
C PRO A 2 -8.72 -11.86 -8.85
N ASP A 3 -8.07 -11.42 -9.92
CA ASP A 3 -8.56 -10.29 -10.71
C ASP A 3 -10.01 -10.59 -11.12
N ARG A 4 -10.93 -9.71 -10.73
CA ARG A 4 -12.36 -9.86 -11.05
C ARG A 4 -12.69 -9.31 -12.44
N SER A 5 -11.69 -8.80 -13.15
CA SER A 5 -11.83 -8.18 -14.46
C SER A 5 -10.98 -8.92 -15.49
N GLU A 6 -11.56 -9.27 -16.63
CA GLU A 6 -10.83 -9.74 -17.81
C GLU A 6 -10.30 -8.58 -18.66
N ALA A 7 -10.61 -7.33 -18.30
CA ALA A 7 -10.14 -6.16 -19.02
C ALA A 7 -8.60 -6.05 -18.92
N PRO A 8 -7.90 -5.68 -20.01
CA PRO A 8 -6.47 -5.46 -19.97
C PRO A 8 -6.08 -4.47 -18.88
N VAL A 9 -5.14 -4.86 -18.03
CA VAL A 9 -4.52 -3.98 -17.05
C VAL A 9 -3.23 -3.41 -17.66
N ASP A 10 -3.14 -2.09 -17.66
CA ASP A 10 -2.00 -1.32 -18.16
C ASP A 10 -1.54 -0.29 -17.11
N ASP A 11 -0.43 0.39 -17.39
CA ASP A 11 0.14 1.40 -16.50
C ASP A 11 -0.80 2.59 -16.24
N ARG A 12 -1.85 2.79 -17.04
CA ARG A 12 -2.81 3.89 -16.89
C ARG A 12 -4.09 3.47 -16.17
N THR A 13 -4.25 2.19 -15.83
CA THR A 13 -5.51 1.64 -15.34
C THR A 13 -5.96 2.27 -14.03
N LEU A 14 -5.07 2.34 -13.03
CA LEU A 14 -5.40 3.00 -11.76
C LEU A 14 -5.58 4.52 -11.92
N ALA A 15 -4.73 5.19 -12.72
CA ALA A 15 -4.87 6.61 -13.00
C ALA A 15 -6.23 6.97 -13.63
N ARG A 16 -6.69 6.17 -14.61
CA ARG A 16 -8.05 6.33 -15.19
C ARG A 16 -9.14 6.13 -14.15
N ALA A 17 -9.00 5.17 -13.25
CA ALA A 17 -9.98 4.95 -12.18
C ALA A 17 -10.04 6.15 -11.22
N LEU A 18 -8.89 6.70 -10.81
CA LEU A 18 -8.82 7.91 -9.98
C LEU A 18 -9.47 9.10 -10.68
N ALA A 19 -9.12 9.37 -11.94
CA ALA A 19 -9.71 10.45 -12.73
C ALA A 19 -11.24 10.31 -12.80
N ARG A 20 -11.74 9.09 -13.03
CA ARG A 20 -13.17 8.80 -13.05
C ARG A 20 -13.84 9.12 -11.71
N PHE A 21 -13.22 8.83 -10.57
CA PHE A 21 -13.75 9.17 -9.26
C PHE A 21 -13.79 10.69 -9.04
N TYR A 22 -12.75 11.41 -9.46
CA TYR A 22 -12.75 12.88 -9.44
C TYR A 22 -13.85 13.48 -10.32
N ASP A 23 -14.13 12.90 -11.50
CA ASP A 23 -15.20 13.36 -12.39
C ASP A 23 -16.61 13.26 -11.77
N ILE A 24 -16.81 12.39 -10.77
CA ILE A 24 -18.07 12.31 -10.00
C ILE A 24 -18.01 13.00 -8.63
N GLY A 25 -16.98 13.83 -8.39
CA GLY A 25 -16.88 14.62 -7.17
C GLY A 25 -16.45 13.83 -5.94
N VAL A 26 -15.77 12.68 -6.11
CA VAL A 26 -15.13 11.97 -5.00
C VAL A 26 -13.72 12.53 -4.80
N LEU A 27 -13.54 13.30 -3.73
CA LEU A 27 -12.26 13.93 -3.35
C LEU A 27 -11.83 13.49 -1.95
N PRO A 28 -11.15 12.33 -1.82
CA PRO A 28 -10.69 11.86 -0.52
C PRO A 28 -9.40 12.54 -0.08
N ASP A 29 -9.22 12.77 1.22
CA ASP A 29 -7.94 13.21 1.78
C ASP A 29 -6.79 12.24 1.44
N TRP A 30 -7.09 10.94 1.37
CA TRP A 30 -6.10 9.88 1.14
C TRP A 30 -6.65 8.84 0.17
N TRP A 31 -5.82 8.42 -0.77
CA TRP A 31 -6.08 7.23 -1.57
C TRP A 31 -5.41 6.01 -0.94
N LYS A 32 -6.13 4.90 -0.84
CA LYS A 32 -5.55 3.61 -0.45
C LYS A 32 -5.48 2.69 -1.66
N LEU A 33 -4.29 2.53 -2.24
CA LEU A 33 -4.09 1.85 -3.53
C LEU A 33 -3.10 0.70 -3.41
N PRO A 34 -3.25 -0.40 -4.17
CA PRO A 34 -2.20 -1.41 -4.30
C PRO A 34 -0.97 -0.86 -5.04
N ASP A 35 0.16 -1.57 -5.01
CA ASP A 35 1.28 -1.25 -5.92
C ASP A 35 0.79 -1.45 -7.36
N PRO A 36 0.79 -0.41 -8.22
CA PRO A 36 0.40 -0.54 -9.62
C PRO A 36 1.42 -1.33 -10.46
N GLY A 37 2.56 -1.73 -9.88
CA GLY A 37 3.49 -2.70 -10.47
C GLY A 37 4.61 -2.10 -11.31
N SER A 38 4.53 -0.81 -11.67
CA SER A 38 5.56 -0.13 -12.47
C SER A 38 5.76 1.33 -12.07
N ASP A 39 6.96 1.87 -12.36
CA ASP A 39 7.27 3.29 -12.14
C ASP A 39 6.51 4.21 -13.12
N ALA A 40 6.08 3.69 -14.28
CA ALA A 40 5.24 4.44 -15.21
C ALA A 40 3.83 4.62 -14.65
N ALA A 41 3.28 3.58 -14.02
CA ALA A 41 1.96 3.63 -13.42
C ALA A 41 1.88 4.52 -12.18
N TRP A 42 2.92 4.50 -11.34
CA TRP A 42 3.04 5.46 -10.23
C TRP A 42 3.08 6.91 -10.69
N ARG A 43 3.81 7.21 -11.77
CA ARG A 43 3.83 8.56 -12.38
C ARG A 43 2.46 8.97 -12.89
N ALA A 44 1.75 8.07 -13.57
CA ALA A 44 0.39 8.35 -14.04
C ALA A 44 -0.59 8.63 -12.88
N ILE A 45 -0.43 7.96 -11.73
CA ILE A 45 -1.21 8.27 -10.52
C ILE A 45 -0.86 9.66 -9.98
N ALA A 46 0.43 9.99 -9.89
CA ALA A 46 0.88 11.29 -9.41
C ALA A 46 0.35 12.45 -10.27
N GLU A 47 0.42 12.31 -11.60
CA GLU A 47 -0.13 13.28 -12.57
C GLU A 47 -1.62 13.56 -12.29
N VAL A 48 -2.44 12.51 -12.14
CA VAL A 48 -3.87 12.68 -11.88
C VAL A 48 -4.13 13.37 -10.54
N LEU A 49 -3.38 13.04 -9.49
CA LEU A 49 -3.56 13.68 -8.19
C LEU A 49 -3.17 15.16 -8.23
N GLU A 50 -2.04 15.49 -8.85
CA GLU A 50 -1.57 16.87 -9.01
C GLU A 50 -2.55 17.73 -9.83
N GLU A 51 -3.08 17.20 -10.92
CA GLU A 51 -4.01 17.92 -11.80
C GLU A 51 -5.41 18.10 -11.20
N ARG A 52 -5.89 17.11 -10.44
CA ARG A 52 -7.31 17.02 -10.06
C ARG A 52 -7.59 17.40 -8.62
N ASP A 53 -6.61 17.26 -7.73
CA ASP A 53 -6.83 17.43 -6.29
C ASP A 53 -5.55 17.86 -5.56
N PRO A 54 -5.20 19.16 -5.61
CA PRO A 54 -4.02 19.69 -4.92
C PRO A 54 -4.13 19.60 -3.38
N TRP A 55 -5.30 19.24 -2.84
CA TRP A 55 -5.52 19.06 -1.40
C TRP A 55 -5.38 17.60 -0.96
N CYS A 56 -5.30 16.66 -1.90
CA CYS A 56 -5.04 15.26 -1.59
C CYS A 56 -3.70 15.13 -0.86
N ARG A 57 -3.72 14.40 0.26
CA ARG A 57 -2.51 14.17 1.07
C ARG A 57 -1.63 13.07 0.48
N GLY A 58 -2.13 12.35 -0.52
CA GLY A 58 -1.40 11.34 -1.28
C GLY A 58 -1.97 9.93 -1.12
N VAL A 59 -1.08 8.95 -1.28
CA VAL A 59 -1.41 7.53 -1.33
C VAL A 59 -0.84 6.79 -0.10
N LEU A 60 -1.66 5.91 0.48
CA LEU A 60 -1.23 4.87 1.41
C LEU A 60 -1.27 3.51 0.70
N LEU A 61 -0.13 2.83 0.66
CA LEU A 61 0.00 1.55 0.00
C LEU A 61 -0.81 0.44 0.70
N LEU A 62 -1.62 -0.27 -0.08
CA LEU A 62 -2.41 -1.42 0.35
C LEU A 62 -1.58 -2.71 0.24
N GLY A 63 -1.59 -3.52 1.30
CA GLY A 63 -0.77 -4.74 1.34
C GLY A 63 -1.41 -6.02 0.80
N LEU A 64 -2.73 -6.05 0.53
CA LEU A 64 -3.43 -7.19 -0.09
C LEU A 64 -3.25 -8.59 0.54
N ASP A 65 -2.76 -8.70 1.78
CA ASP A 65 -2.35 -9.99 2.39
C ASP A 65 -1.16 -10.63 1.68
N ALA A 66 -0.34 -9.78 1.04
CA ALA A 66 0.91 -10.19 0.44
C ALA A 66 1.93 -10.56 1.53
N PRO A 67 2.85 -11.49 1.22
CA PRO A 67 3.97 -11.79 2.09
C PRO A 67 4.90 -10.57 2.25
N GLU A 68 5.67 -10.57 3.33
CA GLU A 68 6.55 -9.45 3.71
C GLU A 68 7.58 -9.12 2.61
N GLU A 69 8.08 -10.13 1.90
CA GLU A 69 9.04 -9.97 0.80
C GLU A 69 8.42 -9.24 -0.39
N ALA A 70 7.16 -9.55 -0.73
CA ALA A 70 6.43 -8.86 -1.79
C ALA A 70 6.11 -7.41 -1.40
N LEU A 71 5.80 -7.16 -0.12
CA LEU A 71 5.64 -5.82 0.42
C LEU A 71 6.93 -5.01 0.36
N ALA A 72 8.08 -5.62 0.68
CA ALA A 72 9.37 -4.94 0.61
C ALA A 72 9.67 -4.45 -0.82
N ALA A 73 9.40 -5.27 -1.84
CA ALA A 73 9.54 -4.87 -3.24
C ALA A 73 8.57 -3.73 -3.61
N SER A 74 7.33 -3.81 -3.11
CA SER A 74 6.31 -2.78 -3.33
C SER A 74 6.69 -1.45 -2.66
N PHE A 75 7.21 -1.49 -1.43
CA PHE A 75 7.72 -0.33 -0.71
C PHE A 75 8.90 0.31 -1.45
N ALA A 76 9.87 -0.48 -1.91
CA ALA A 76 11.02 0.03 -2.64
C ALA A 76 10.64 0.76 -3.94
N ARG A 77 9.59 0.29 -4.63
CA ARG A 77 9.05 0.98 -5.81
C ARG A 77 8.31 2.25 -5.42
N ALA A 78 7.35 2.13 -4.50
CA ALA A 78 6.49 3.23 -4.09
C ALA A 78 7.26 4.39 -3.45
N ALA A 79 8.33 4.11 -2.70
CA ALA A 79 9.17 5.11 -2.05
C ALA A 79 9.88 6.07 -3.01
N LYS A 80 10.03 5.70 -4.29
CA LYS A 80 10.58 6.59 -5.33
C LYS A 80 9.61 7.70 -5.74
N HIS A 81 8.35 7.59 -5.35
CA HIS A 81 7.27 8.49 -5.77
C HIS A 81 6.75 9.24 -4.55
N SER A 82 6.96 10.56 -4.52
CA SER A 82 6.65 11.44 -3.38
C SER A 82 5.17 11.44 -2.97
N VAL A 83 4.29 11.04 -3.90
CA VAL A 83 2.85 10.89 -3.68
C VAL A 83 2.50 9.75 -2.74
N CYS A 84 3.35 8.71 -2.62
CA CYS A 84 3.16 7.64 -1.64
C CYS A 84 3.74 8.08 -0.30
N ARG A 85 2.91 8.14 0.74
CA ARG A 85 3.29 8.67 2.06
C ARG A 85 3.41 7.60 3.14
N GLY A 86 3.12 6.35 2.82
CA GLY A 86 3.14 5.26 3.77
C GLY A 86 2.34 4.06 3.30
N PHE A 87 1.94 3.23 4.26
CA PHE A 87 1.20 2.01 4.01
C PHE A 87 0.06 1.83 5.00
N ALA A 88 -0.97 1.10 4.57
CA ALA A 88 -2.12 0.72 5.39
C ALA A 88 -2.39 -0.78 5.18
N VAL A 89 -1.66 -1.62 5.91
CA VAL A 89 -1.63 -3.08 5.79
C VAL A 89 -2.40 -3.72 6.95
N GLY A 90 -3.11 -4.82 6.67
CA GLY A 90 -3.96 -5.52 7.64
C GLY A 90 -3.54 -6.98 7.80
N ARG A 91 -4.11 -7.87 6.98
CA ARG A 91 -3.94 -9.34 7.12
C ARG A 91 -2.48 -9.81 7.15
N THR A 92 -1.55 -9.15 6.47
CA THR A 92 -0.11 -9.47 6.60
C THR A 92 0.41 -9.32 8.04
N ILE A 93 -0.17 -8.43 8.84
CA ILE A 93 0.17 -8.20 10.26
C ILE A 93 -0.56 -9.20 11.15
N PHE A 94 -1.87 -9.36 11.01
CA PHE A 94 -2.67 -10.10 11.98
C PHE A 94 -3.14 -11.48 11.54
N GLY A 95 -3.02 -11.86 10.26
CA GLY A 95 -3.61 -13.07 9.70
C GLY A 95 -3.12 -14.34 10.37
N ASN A 96 -1.80 -14.56 10.38
CA ASN A 96 -1.20 -15.74 11.01
C ASN A 96 -1.37 -15.72 12.54
N ALA A 97 -1.29 -14.54 13.18
CA ALA A 97 -1.51 -14.39 14.61
C ALA A 97 -2.94 -14.81 15.00
N ALA A 98 -3.93 -14.34 14.23
CA ALA A 98 -5.32 -14.70 14.43
C ALA A 98 -5.56 -16.20 14.22
N GLU A 99 -4.95 -16.81 13.19
CA GLU A 99 -5.06 -18.25 12.97
C GLU A 99 -4.50 -19.06 14.14
N GLY A 100 -3.29 -18.75 14.60
CA GLY A 100 -2.68 -19.43 15.75
C GLY A 100 -3.49 -19.25 17.03
N TRP A 101 -4.05 -18.07 17.26
CA TRP A 101 -4.93 -17.79 18.39
C TRP A 101 -6.24 -18.60 18.33
N PHE A 102 -6.91 -18.64 17.18
CA PHE A 102 -8.13 -19.45 17.00
C PHE A 102 -7.88 -20.95 17.16
N ARG A 103 -6.67 -21.44 16.85
CA ARG A 103 -6.26 -22.83 17.04
C ARG A 103 -5.86 -23.15 18.49
N GLY A 104 -5.75 -22.15 19.37
CA GLY A 104 -5.22 -22.31 20.72
C GLY A 104 -3.70 -22.55 20.76
N GLU A 105 -2.99 -22.26 19.66
CA GLU A 105 -1.53 -22.33 19.57
C GLU A 105 -0.86 -21.07 20.13
N LEU A 106 -1.59 -19.94 20.11
CA LEU A 106 -1.21 -18.68 20.75
C LEU A 106 -2.24 -18.30 21.81
N ASP A 107 -1.76 -17.82 22.95
CA ASP A 107 -2.58 -17.10 23.91
C ASP A 107 -2.72 -15.62 23.52
N ASP A 108 -3.48 -14.86 24.30
CA ASP A 108 -3.72 -13.43 24.04
C ASP A 108 -2.41 -12.63 23.98
N ALA A 109 -1.47 -12.92 24.90
CA ALA A 109 -0.18 -12.25 24.97
C ALA A 109 0.70 -12.59 23.75
N GLY A 110 0.73 -13.85 23.34
CA GLY A 110 1.45 -14.32 22.16
C GLY A 110 0.91 -13.73 20.87
N ALA A 111 -0.42 -13.64 20.71
CA ALA A 111 -1.04 -13.01 19.55
C ALA A 111 -0.69 -11.51 19.46
N VAL A 112 -0.76 -10.78 20.57
CA VAL A 112 -0.36 -9.36 20.63
C VAL A 112 1.13 -9.20 20.29
N ALA A 113 2.00 -10.04 20.85
CA ALA A 113 3.44 -9.97 20.60
C ALA A 113 3.78 -10.25 19.12
N ASP A 114 3.17 -11.26 18.49
CA ASP A 114 3.39 -11.59 17.08
C ASP A 114 2.93 -10.45 16.14
N MET A 115 1.73 -9.88 16.38
CA MET A 115 1.22 -8.74 15.61
C MET A 115 2.12 -7.50 15.76
N ALA A 116 2.55 -7.17 16.97
CA ALA A 116 3.42 -6.02 17.22
C ALA A 116 4.79 -6.19 16.54
N GLU A 117 5.35 -7.40 16.60
CA GLU A 117 6.60 -7.77 15.96
C GLU A 117 6.53 -7.65 14.43
N ARG A 118 5.48 -8.20 13.80
CA ARG A 118 5.21 -8.05 12.37
C ARG A 118 5.06 -6.59 11.96
N TYR A 119 4.28 -5.81 12.73
CA TYR A 119 4.08 -4.40 12.41
C TYR A 119 5.39 -3.61 12.46
N ARG A 120 6.24 -3.86 13.47
CA ARG A 120 7.55 -3.21 13.59
C ARG A 120 8.47 -3.53 12.41
N ARG A 121 8.47 -4.78 11.93
CA ARG A 121 9.25 -5.15 10.72
C ARG A 121 8.79 -4.39 9.49
N LEU A 122 7.47 -4.25 9.29
CA LEU A 122 6.94 -3.47 8.16
C LEU A 122 7.32 -1.98 8.25
N ILE A 123 7.28 -1.39 9.46
CA ILE A 123 7.77 -0.02 9.69
C ILE A 123 9.25 0.07 9.30
N ALA A 124 10.11 -0.84 9.80
CA ALA A 124 11.54 -0.82 9.51
C ALA A 124 11.84 -0.99 8.01
N LEU A 125 11.06 -1.82 7.29
CA LEU A 125 11.18 -1.98 5.85
C LEU A 125 10.82 -0.69 5.10
N TRP A 126 9.76 -0.01 5.51
CA TRP A 126 9.36 1.28 4.94
C TRP A 126 10.39 2.38 5.20
N GLU A 127 10.84 2.52 6.45
CA GLU A 127 11.85 3.53 6.84
C GLU A 127 13.16 3.33 6.08
N ARG A 128 13.58 2.08 5.88
CA ARG A 128 14.80 1.77 5.11
C ARG A 128 14.75 2.32 3.68
N VAL A 129 13.62 2.17 3.00
CA VAL A 129 13.49 2.64 1.61
C VAL A 129 13.27 4.15 1.51
N GLN A 130 12.73 4.78 2.56
CA GLN A 130 12.61 6.24 2.67
C GLN A 130 13.96 6.90 2.94
N GLY A 131 14.76 6.33 3.85
CA GLY A 131 16.09 6.85 4.21
C GLY A 131 17.11 6.80 3.08
N THR A 132 16.91 5.92 2.09
CA THR A 132 17.75 5.85 0.89
C THR A 132 17.42 6.90 -0.18
N GLY A 133 16.34 7.67 -0.04
CA GLY A 133 15.90 8.69 -1.00
C GLY A 133 16.04 10.14 -0.52
N GLY A 134 16.60 10.36 0.68
CA GLY A 134 16.68 11.68 1.34
C GLY A 134 18.11 12.18 1.57
N GLY A 135 19.05 11.83 0.69
CA GLY A 135 20.42 12.34 0.71
C GLY A 135 20.71 13.19 -0.51
N ASP A 136 20.34 14.47 -0.44
CA ASP A 136 20.95 15.57 -1.20
C ASP A 136 21.77 16.43 -0.21
#